data_AF-A0A1Y1Y6S9-F1
#
_entry.id   AF-A0A1Y1Y6S9-F1
#
_cell.length_a   1.000
_cell.length_b   1.000
_cell.length_c   1.000
_cell.angle_alpha   90.00
_cell.angle_beta   90.00
_cell.angle_gamma   90.00
#
_symmetry.space_group_name_H-M   'P 1'
#
loop_
_entity.id
_entity.type
_entity.pdbx_description
1 polymer ?
#
loop_
_entity_poly.entity_id
_entity_poly.type
_entity_poly.pdbx_seq_one_letter_code
_entity_poly.pdbx_strand_id
1 'polypeptide(L)' 'ILKILEICHSALNDNIVFTKRDIFYRDVGLFETQNLVDELIEDIACTLLVPRSYLNVIASSKGLVSGNIRI' A
#
# COMPACT_ATOMS: atom_id res chain seq x y z
N ILE A 1 -10.15 3.69 8.32
CA ILE A 1 -8.89 4.49 8.46
C ILE A 1 -7.92 3.85 9.46
N LEU A 2 -8.24 3.74 10.77
CA LEU A 2 -7.30 3.25 11.80
C LEU A 2 -6.60 1.92 11.44
N LYS A 3 -7.32 0.97 10.83
CA LYS A 3 -6.74 -0.31 10.40
C LYS A 3 -5.64 -0.17 9.34
N ILE A 4 -5.82 0.72 8.36
CA ILE A 4 -4.78 0.99 7.34
C ILE A 4 -3.57 1.63 8.00
N LEU A 5 -3.78 2.55 8.94
CA LEU A 5 -2.71 3.25 9.63
C LEU A 5 -1.88 2.29 10.52
N GLU A 6 -2.53 1.35 11.20
CA GLU A 6 -1.87 0.25 11.92
C GLU A 6 -1.04 -0.63 10.97
N ILE A 7 -1.59 -0.99 9.80
CA ILE A 7 -0.87 -1.77 8.79
C ILE A 7 0.35 -1.01 8.28
N CYS A 8 0.23 0.27 7.94
CA CYS A 8 1.35 1.10 7.50
C CYS A 8 2.41 1.22 8.59
N HIS A 9 2.00 1.39 9.85
CA HIS A 9 2.92 1.47 10.98
C HIS A 9 3.73 0.17 11.16
N SER A 10 3.07 -1.00 11.15
CA SER A 10 3.77 -2.29 11.21
C SER A 10 4.64 -2.52 9.97
N ALA A 11 4.15 -2.19 8.77
CA ALA A 11 4.91 -2.29 7.53
C ALA A 11 6.23 -1.50 7.59
N LEU A 12 6.19 -0.30 8.18
CA LEU A 12 7.38 0.55 8.36
C LEU A 12 8.31 0.00 9.44
N ASN A 13 7.76 -0.38 10.59
CA ASN A 13 8.54 -0.86 11.73
C ASN A 13 9.24 -2.20 11.43
N ASP A 14 8.56 -3.08 10.71
CA ASP A 14 9.03 -4.44 10.39
C ASP A 14 9.77 -4.48 9.04
N ASN A 15 9.87 -3.34 8.34
CA ASN A 15 10.44 -3.19 6.99
C ASN A 15 9.80 -4.14 5.96
N ILE A 16 8.49 -4.36 6.07
CA ILE A 16 7.71 -5.20 5.17
C ILE A 16 6.98 -4.31 4.17
N VAL A 17 6.99 -4.70 2.90
CA VAL A 17 6.21 -4.02 1.86
C VAL A 17 4.91 -4.79 1.62
N PHE A 18 3.77 -4.10 1.66
CA PHE A 18 2.48 -4.66 1.29
C PHE A 18 2.02 -4.14 -0.06
N THR A 19 1.39 -5.00 -0.87
CA THR A 19 0.59 -4.50 -1.98
C THR A 19 -0.78 -4.04 -1.49
N LYS A 20 -1.40 -3.10 -2.20
CA LYS A 20 -2.79 -2.69 -1.93
C LYS A 20 -3.77 -3.87 -1.93
N ARG A 21 -3.51 -4.87 -2.78
CA ARG A 21 -4.31 -6.10 -2.82
C ARG A 21 -4.09 -6.99 -1.59
N ASP A 22 -2.87 -7.08 -1.07
CA ASP A 22 -2.61 -7.82 0.18
C ASP A 22 -3.42 -7.23 1.33
N ILE A 23 -3.52 -5.90 1.40
CA ILE A 23 -4.31 -5.20 2.41
C ILE A 23 -5.79 -5.53 2.27
N PHE A 24 -6.35 -5.45 1.06
CA PHE A 24 -7.74 -5.83 0.82
C PHE A 24 -8.03 -7.29 1.19
N TYR A 25 -7.13 -8.22 0.83
CA TYR A 25 -7.34 -9.64 1.10
C TYR A 25 -7.17 -10.05 2.56
N ARG A 26 -6.56 -9.20 3.40
CA ARG A 26 -6.49 -9.45 4.85
C ARG A 26 -7.85 -9.39 5.53
N ASP A 27 -8.75 -8.53 5.06
CA ASP A 27 -10.11 -8.43 5.59
C ASP A 27 -11.08 -7.87 4.54
N VAL A 28 -11.53 -8.75 3.65
CA VAL A 28 -12.45 -8.39 2.57
C VAL A 28 -13.79 -7.86 3.11
N GLY A 29 -14.21 -8.33 4.30
CA GLY A 29 -15.45 -7.88 4.94
C GLY A 29 -15.35 -6.45 5.46
N LEU A 30 -14.20 -6.06 6.02
CA LEU A 30 -13.95 -4.71 6.49
C LEU A 30 -13.83 -3.69 5.35
N PHE A 31 -13.16 -4.08 4.26
CA PHE A 31 -12.84 -3.13 3.19
C PHE A 31 -13.88 -3.08 2.08
N GLU A 32 -14.71 -4.12 1.93
CA GLU A 32 -15.77 -4.30 0.93
C GLU A 32 -15.31 -4.24 -0.54
N THR A 33 -14.62 -3.16 -0.94
CA THR A 33 -14.11 -2.91 -2.28
C THR A 33 -12.62 -2.52 -2.26
N GLN A 34 -11.92 -2.82 -3.36
CA GLN A 34 -10.54 -2.36 -3.55
C GLN A 34 -10.43 -0.83 -3.56
N ASN A 35 -11.44 -0.15 -4.11
CA ASN A 35 -11.49 1.31 -4.13
C ASN A 35 -11.42 1.92 -2.72
N LEU A 36 -12.08 1.30 -1.73
CA LEU A 36 -12.00 1.81 -0.36
C LEU A 36 -10.57 1.73 0.19
N VAL A 37 -9.84 0.64 -0.06
CA VAL A 37 -8.42 0.54 0.32
C VAL A 37 -7.58 1.61 -0.37
N ASP A 38 -7.82 1.82 -1.67
CA ASP A 38 -7.14 2.84 -2.47
C ASP A 38 -7.35 4.26 -1.91
N GLU A 39 -8.59 4.64 -1.62
CA GLU A 39 -8.95 5.95 -1.08
C GLU A 39 -8.38 6.16 0.32
N LEU A 40 -8.47 5.17 1.20
CA LEU A 40 -7.93 5.27 2.56
C LEU A 40 -6.41 5.44 2.59
N ILE A 41 -5.69 4.76 1.69
CA ILE A 41 -4.23 4.92 1.56
C ILE A 41 -3.91 6.33 1.03
N GLU A 42 -4.70 6.83 0.09
CA GLU A 42 -4.56 8.19 -0.45
C GLU A 42 -4.74 9.24 0.63
N ASP A 43 -5.82 9.14 1.39
CA ASP A 43 -6.15 10.08 2.45
C ASP A 43 -5.06 10.12 3.52
N ILE A 44 -4.48 8.97 3.87
CA ILE A 44 -3.36 8.90 4.82
C ILE A 44 -2.11 9.57 4.25
N ALA A 45 -1.75 9.29 2.99
CA ALA A 45 -0.60 9.93 2.34
C ALA A 45 -0.77 11.46 2.29
N CYS A 46 -1.95 11.93 1.90
CA CYS A 46 -2.32 13.34 1.88
C CYS A 46 -2.29 13.97 3.27
N THR A 47 -2.85 13.30 4.28
CA THR A 47 -2.89 13.79 5.68
C THR A 47 -1.49 13.93 6.26
N LEU A 48 -0.59 13.01 5.93
CA LEU A 48 0.80 13.01 6.39
C LEU A 48 1.73 13.88 5.52
N LEU A 49 1.23 14.45 4.42
CA LEU A 49 2.01 15.23 3.44
C LEU A 49 3.22 14.45 2.90
N VAL A 50 3.07 13.14 2.69
CA VAL A 50 4.13 12.27 2.14
C VAL A 50 3.68 11.60 0.85
N PRO A 51 4.61 11.34 -0.09
CA PRO A 51 4.37 10.42 -1.18
C PRO A 51 3.93 9.03 -0.68
N ARG A 52 3.00 8.38 -1.39
CA ARG A 52 2.48 7.03 -1.07
C ARG A 52 3.59 5.99 -0.89
N SER A 53 4.69 6.14 -1.61
CA SER A 53 5.87 5.26 -1.54
C SER A 53 6.50 5.22 -0.14
N TYR A 54 6.26 6.22 0.71
CA TYR A 54 6.76 6.25 2.09
C TYR A 54 5.89 5.48 3.08
N LEU A 55 4.75 4.92 2.66
CA LEU A 55 3.89 4.13 3.54
C LEU A 55 4.24 2.64 3.56
N ASN A 56 5.30 2.21 2.86
CA ASN A 56 5.61 0.80 2.58
C ASN A 56 4.42 0.04 1.95
N VAL A 57 3.54 0.76 1.24
CA VAL A 57 2.42 0.19 0.50
C VAL A 57 2.57 0.52 -0.99
N ILE A 58 2.61 -0.52 -1.82
CA ILE A 58 2.84 -0.39 -3.27
C ILE A 58 1.66 -0.93 -4.08
N ALA A 59 1.56 -0.52 -5.33
CA ALA A 59 0.71 -1.21 -6.30
C ALA A 59 1.32 -2.57 -6.66
N SER A 60 0.48 -3.57 -6.93
CA SER A 60 0.95 -4.85 -7.47
C SER A 60 1.67 -4.61 -8.79
N SER A 61 2.91 -5.11 -8.92
CA SER A 61 3.71 -4.99 -10.13
C SER A 61 3.03 -5.70 -11.31
N LYS A 62 2.92 -5.01 -12.45
CA LYS A 62 2.49 -5.60 -13.74
C LYS A 62 3.53 -5.43 -14.86
N GLY A 63 4.64 -4.74 -14.57
CA GLY A 63 5.66 -4.42 -15.56
C GLY A 63 6.70 -5.52 -15.68
N LEU A 64 6.96 -5.97 -16.91
CA LEU A 64 8.15 -6.73 -17.27
C LEU A 64 9.13 -5.76 -17.93
N VAL A 65 10.38 -5.75 -17.47
CA VAL A 65 11.48 -4.98 -18.07
C VAL A 65 12.49 -5.98 -18.61
N SER A 66 12.87 -5.85 -19.89
CA SER A 66 13.86 -6.73 -20.53
C SER A 66 14.75 -5.92 -21.48
N GLY A 67 16.06 -6.18 -21.44
CA GLY A 67 17.09 -5.47 -22.20
C GLY A 67 18.41 -5.37 -21.44
N ASN A 68 19.46 -4.85 -22.08
CA ASN A 68 20.75 -4.60 -21.43
C ASN A 68 20.68 -3.33 -20.57
N ILE A 69 20.22 -3.48 -19.33
CA ILE A 69 20.03 -2.39 -18.35
C ILE A 69 20.93 -2.66 -17.14
N ARG A 70 21.63 -1.63 -16.66
CA ARG A 70 22.29 -1.61 -15.34
C ARG A 70 21.49 -0.67 -14.43
N ILE A 71 21.11 -1.16 -13.26
CA ILE A 71 20.34 -0.47 -12.22
C ILE A 71 21.27 -0.22 -11.04
#